data_AF-A0A4R1XHS0-F1
#
_entry.id   AF-A0A4R1XHS0-F1
#
_cell.length_a   1.000
_cell.length_b   1.000
_cell.length_c   1.000
_cell.angle_alpha   90.00
_cell.angle_beta   90.00
_cell.angle_gamma   90.00
#
_symmetry.space_group_name_H-M   'P 1'
#
loop_
_entity.id
_entity.type
_entity.pdbx_description
1 polymer ?
#
loop_
_entity_poly.entity_id
_entity_poly.type
_entity_poly.pdbx_seq_one_letter_code
_entity_poly.pdbx_strand_id
1 'polypeptide(L)'
;MNYEARQGMYLHPTLMITPEGVPLGITDMWSWARKAKDEPDIKESLRWKEGYQRVCELAEDNPETDYVYIADREGDLHDIIELADEKQCSADYLIRAKHSRLLQDGSKLFDITKAENILGQIEFTVSSGHGKPSRKVTQTIYSKRVQLKSGC
;
A
#
# COMPACT_ATOMS: atom_id res chain seq x y z
N MET A 1 -8.35 -18.34 -6.07
CA MET A 1 -8.53 -18.10 -7.52
C MET A 1 -7.22 -18.48 -8.23
N ASN A 2 -6.85 -19.76 -8.23
CA ASN A 2 -5.73 -20.24 -9.05
C ASN A 2 -5.91 -21.75 -9.28
N TYR A 3 -5.85 -22.15 -10.54
CA TYR A 3 -6.02 -23.53 -11.01
C TYR A 3 -4.68 -23.93 -11.63
N GLU A 4 -4.18 -25.14 -11.38
CA GLU A 4 -2.81 -25.54 -11.77
C GLU A 4 -2.55 -25.47 -13.29
N ALA A 5 -3.60 -25.45 -14.11
CA ALA A 5 -3.49 -25.33 -15.56
C ALA A 5 -3.20 -23.90 -16.08
N ARG A 6 -3.19 -22.86 -15.23
CA ARG A 6 -2.87 -21.49 -15.69
C ARG A 6 -1.36 -21.28 -15.71
N GLN A 7 -0.77 -21.52 -16.88
CA GLN A 7 0.59 -21.05 -17.20
C GLN A 7 0.52 -19.59 -17.65
N GLY A 8 1.40 -18.74 -17.11
CA GLY A 8 1.43 -17.33 -17.44
C GLY A 8 2.46 -16.57 -16.62
N MET A 9 2.63 -15.30 -16.98
CA MET A 9 3.50 -14.37 -16.29
C MET A 9 2.67 -13.44 -15.41
N TYR A 10 3.14 -13.25 -14.19
CA TYR A 10 2.65 -12.23 -13.26
C TYR A 10 3.47 -10.97 -13.44
N LEU A 11 2.78 -9.83 -13.32
CA LEU A 11 3.38 -8.51 -13.45
C LEU A 11 2.99 -7.68 -12.24
N HIS A 12 3.95 -6.90 -11.75
CA HIS A 12 3.78 -5.94 -10.67
C HIS A 12 4.48 -4.63 -11.06
N PRO A 13 3.84 -3.81 -11.91
CA PRO A 13 4.40 -2.52 -12.31
C PRO A 13 4.18 -1.45 -11.24
N THR A 14 5.18 -0.60 -11.06
CA THR A 14 5.08 0.66 -10.32
C THR A 14 4.78 1.77 -11.31
N LEU A 15 3.52 2.24 -11.33
CA LEU A 15 3.07 3.34 -12.18
C LEU A 15 3.24 4.67 -11.44
N MET A 16 3.93 5.62 -12.06
CA MET A 16 4.08 6.98 -11.55
C MET A 16 3.01 7.90 -12.14
N ILE A 17 2.37 8.68 -11.27
CA ILE A 17 1.29 9.61 -11.62
C ILE A 17 1.47 10.89 -10.80
N THR A 18 1.23 12.05 -11.39
CA THR A 18 1.19 13.32 -10.65
C THR A 18 -0.07 13.45 -9.79
N PRO A 19 -0.12 14.36 -8.81
CA PRO A 19 -1.33 14.64 -8.03
C PRO A 19 -2.55 15.04 -8.89
N GLU A 20 -2.33 15.64 -10.06
CA GLU A 20 -3.37 16.02 -11.03
C GLU A 20 -3.88 14.84 -11.86
N GLY A 21 -3.30 13.64 -11.69
CA GLY A 21 -3.69 12.43 -12.41
C GLY A 21 -2.98 12.23 -13.76
N VAL A 22 -1.85 12.92 -14.01
CA VAL A 22 -1.08 12.74 -15.24
C VAL A 22 -0.15 11.53 -15.09
N PRO A 23 -0.30 10.47 -15.93
CA PRO A 23 0.60 9.32 -15.87
C PRO A 23 1.97 9.69 -16.45
N LEU A 24 3.03 9.49 -15.66
CA LEU A 24 4.41 9.73 -16.08
C LEU A 24 5.09 8.47 -16.65
N GLY A 25 4.52 7.29 -16.39
CA GLY A 25 4.99 6.02 -16.93
C GLY A 25 5.28 4.97 -15.85
N ILE A 26 5.76 3.81 -16.29
CA ILE A 26 6.18 2.72 -15.39
C ILE A 26 7.63 2.97 -14.99
N THR A 27 7.91 3.10 -13.70
CA THR A 27 9.26 3.35 -13.18
C THR A 27 9.98 2.09 -12.72
N ASP A 28 9.23 1.07 -12.35
CA ASP A 28 9.74 -0.26 -12.01
C ASP A 28 8.73 -1.34 -12.41
N MET A 29 9.19 -2.57 -12.67
CA MET A 29 8.30 -3.68 -12.97
C MET A 29 8.90 -5.01 -12.52
N TRP A 30 8.21 -5.65 -11.57
CA TRP A 30 8.46 -7.04 -11.22
C TRP A 30 7.71 -7.97 -12.19
N SER A 31 8.43 -8.85 -12.88
CA SER A 31 7.83 -9.83 -13.81
C SER A 31 8.35 -11.23 -13.53
N TRP A 32 7.45 -12.20 -13.32
CA TRP A 32 7.84 -13.57 -12.96
C TRP A 32 6.81 -14.60 -13.43
N ALA A 33 7.25 -15.85 -13.56
CA ALA A 33 6.38 -17.02 -13.66
C ALA A 33 6.59 -17.85 -12.39
N ARG A 34 5.49 -18.34 -11.80
CA ARG A 34 5.57 -19.21 -10.62
C ARG A 34 6.20 -20.53 -11.00
N LYS A 35 7.09 -21.03 -10.15
CA LYS A 35 7.62 -22.39 -10.30
C LYS A 35 6.59 -23.43 -9.90
N ALA A 36 6.89 -24.69 -10.20
CA ALA A 36 6.12 -25.82 -9.70
C ALA A 36 6.09 -25.80 -8.16
N LYS A 37 5.01 -26.31 -7.57
CA LYS A 37 4.72 -26.19 -6.13
C LYS A 37 5.82 -26.72 -5.21
N ASP A 38 6.61 -27.68 -5.67
CA ASP A 38 7.67 -28.34 -4.91
C ASP A 38 9.07 -27.75 -5.16
N GLU A 39 9.18 -26.70 -5.98
CA GLU A 39 10.43 -25.99 -6.23
C GLU A 39 10.56 -24.73 -5.38
N PRO A 40 11.76 -24.38 -4.90
CA PRO A 40 11.99 -23.13 -4.20
C PRO A 40 11.70 -21.92 -5.10
N ASP A 41 10.78 -21.07 -4.67
CA ASP A 41 10.38 -19.83 -5.35
C ASP A 41 10.65 -18.60 -4.48
N ILE A 42 10.76 -17.43 -5.12
CA ILE A 42 11.01 -16.17 -4.42
C ILE A 42 9.75 -15.78 -3.65
N LYS A 43 9.93 -15.23 -2.44
CA LYS A 43 8.80 -14.72 -1.65
C LYS A 43 8.18 -13.56 -2.41
N GLU A 44 7.02 -13.84 -3.00
CA GLU A 44 6.27 -12.93 -3.86
C GLU A 44 5.95 -11.56 -3.22
N SER A 45 5.94 -11.46 -1.89
CA SER A 45 5.74 -10.19 -1.18
C SER A 45 6.92 -9.22 -1.31
N LEU A 46 8.11 -9.69 -1.68
CA LEU A 46 9.30 -8.85 -1.88
C LEU A 46 9.07 -7.74 -2.91
N ARG A 47 8.21 -7.98 -3.91
CA ARG A 47 7.85 -6.99 -4.93
C ARG A 47 7.40 -5.64 -4.37
N TRP A 48 6.70 -5.63 -3.24
CA TRP A 48 6.23 -4.39 -2.61
C TRP A 48 7.38 -3.66 -1.90
N LYS A 49 8.26 -4.41 -1.20
CA LYS A 49 9.44 -3.85 -0.54
C LYS A 49 10.42 -3.27 -1.57
N GLU A 50 10.73 -4.05 -2.60
CA GLU A 50 11.63 -3.64 -3.68
C GLU A 50 11.03 -2.46 -4.46
N GLY A 51 9.72 -2.50 -4.78
CA GLY A 51 9.04 -1.38 -5.42
C GLY A 51 9.10 -0.09 -4.60
N TYR A 52 8.90 -0.15 -3.28
CA TYR A 52 9.08 1.00 -2.41
C TYR A 52 10.54 1.49 -2.39
N GLN A 53 11.50 0.57 -2.29
CA GLN A 53 12.94 0.90 -2.34
C GLN A 53 13.31 1.64 -3.64
N ARG A 54 12.79 1.21 -4.80
CA ARG A 54 13.03 1.93 -6.07
C ARG A 54 12.47 3.35 -6.06
N VAL A 55 11.35 3.57 -5.39
CA VAL A 55 10.80 4.93 -5.22
C VAL A 55 11.63 5.76 -4.25
N CYS A 56 12.20 5.15 -3.19
CA CYS A 56 13.17 5.82 -2.31
C CYS A 56 14.41 6.27 -3.11
N GLU A 57 14.99 5.39 -3.93
CA GLU A 57 16.13 5.70 -4.79
C GLU A 57 15.82 6.88 -5.73
N LEU A 58 14.64 6.88 -6.37
CA LEU A 58 14.19 8.00 -7.20
C LEU A 58 14.04 9.31 -6.43
N ALA A 59 13.54 9.25 -5.19
CA ALA A 59 13.39 10.43 -4.33
C ALA A 59 14.74 11.01 -3.90
N GLU A 60 15.73 10.15 -3.64
CA GLU A 60 17.10 10.58 -3.33
C GLU A 60 17.76 11.28 -4.53
N ASP A 61 17.54 10.77 -5.74
CA ASP A 61 18.06 11.36 -6.97
C ASP A 61 17.38 12.69 -7.35
N ASN A 62 16.18 12.97 -6.81
CA ASN A 62 15.36 14.15 -7.13
C ASN A 62 14.83 14.83 -5.85
N PRO A 63 15.70 15.39 -4.99
CA PRO A 63 15.35 15.86 -3.65
C PRO A 63 14.39 17.07 -3.64
N GLU A 64 14.19 17.74 -4.77
CA GLU A 64 13.21 18.81 -4.95
C GLU A 64 11.77 18.31 -5.21
N THR A 65 11.59 17.00 -5.37
CA THR A 65 10.30 16.38 -5.67
C THR A 65 9.89 15.44 -4.52
N ASP A 66 8.67 15.63 -4.01
CA ASP A 66 8.09 14.71 -3.03
C ASP A 66 7.52 13.46 -3.73
N TYR A 67 7.94 12.28 -3.27
CA TYR A 67 7.41 11.01 -3.76
C TYR A 67 6.59 10.30 -2.68
N VAL A 68 5.45 9.74 -3.07
CA VAL A 68 4.59 8.94 -2.18
C VAL A 68 4.31 7.58 -2.83
N TYR A 69 4.77 6.51 -2.19
CA TYR A 69 4.47 5.14 -2.62
C TYR A 69 3.06 4.72 -2.16
N ILE A 70 2.18 4.40 -3.11
CA ILE A 70 0.78 4.06 -2.83
C ILE A 70 0.53 2.59 -3.13
N ALA A 71 0.03 1.85 -2.15
CA ALA A 71 -0.33 0.44 -2.30
C ALA A 71 -1.68 0.11 -1.65
N ASP A 72 -2.31 -0.94 -2.17
CA ASP A 72 -3.54 -1.48 -1.60
C ASP A 72 -3.27 -2.33 -0.35
N ARG A 73 -4.28 -3.10 0.08
CA ARG A 73 -4.19 -3.92 1.30
C ARG A 73 -3.19 -5.08 1.21
N GLU A 74 -2.73 -5.45 0.02
CA GLU A 74 -1.69 -6.47 -0.14
C GLU A 74 -0.30 -5.93 0.15
N GLY A 75 -0.11 -4.61 0.06
CA GLY A 75 1.11 -3.91 0.43
C GLY A 75 1.27 -3.65 1.94
N ASP A 76 0.29 -3.99 2.79
CA ASP A 76 0.37 -3.82 4.26
C ASP A 76 1.34 -4.83 4.88
N LEU A 77 2.63 -4.61 4.65
CA LEU A 77 3.75 -5.46 5.06
C LEU A 77 4.62 -4.73 6.07
N HIS A 78 5.06 -5.44 7.12
CA HIS A 78 5.97 -4.86 8.12
C HIS A 78 7.30 -4.43 7.49
N ASP A 79 7.80 -5.20 6.52
CA ASP A 79 9.06 -4.93 5.81
C ASP A 79 9.11 -3.55 5.13
N ILE A 80 7.97 -2.98 4.71
CA ILE A 80 7.90 -1.62 4.15
C ILE A 80 7.99 -0.58 5.27
N ILE A 81 7.32 -0.83 6.39
CA ILE A 81 7.32 0.08 7.54
C ILE A 81 8.71 0.14 8.18
N GLU A 82 9.38 -1.01 8.31
CA GLU A 82 10.78 -1.06 8.76
C GLU A 82 11.70 -0.28 7.83
N LEU A 83 11.59 -0.51 6.51
CA LEU A 83 12.40 0.19 5.51
C LEU A 83 12.19 1.72 5.58
N ALA A 84 10.97 2.17 5.82
CA ALA A 84 10.67 3.60 6.00
C ALA A 84 11.25 4.16 7.31
N ASP A 85 11.23 3.40 8.41
CA ASP A 85 11.71 3.83 9.73
C ASP A 85 13.25 3.86 9.81
N GLU A 86 13.95 3.06 9.01
CA GLU A 86 15.42 3.00 8.93
C GLU A 86 16.08 4.32 8.45
N LYS A 87 15.30 5.39 8.24
CA LYS A 87 15.74 6.77 7.89
C LYS A 87 16.52 6.89 6.58
N GLN A 88 16.62 5.82 5.81
CA GLN A 88 17.30 5.74 4.51
C GLN A 88 16.32 5.81 3.33
N CYS A 89 15.07 6.22 3.56
CA CYS A 89 14.12 6.42 2.47
C CYS A 89 13.62 7.86 2.46
N SER A 90 13.83 8.54 1.33
CA SER A 90 13.36 9.92 1.11
C SER A 90 11.89 9.98 0.65
N ALA A 91 11.27 8.84 0.32
CA ALA A 91 9.88 8.77 -0.12
C ALA A 91 8.92 8.41 1.03
N ASP A 92 7.77 9.09 1.07
CA ASP A 92 6.65 8.72 1.94
C ASP A 92 5.88 7.51 1.41
N TYR A 93 4.97 6.94 2.21
CA TYR A 93 4.06 5.87 1.77
C TYR A 93 2.62 6.07 2.26
N LEU A 94 1.66 5.61 1.45
CA LEU A 94 0.23 5.52 1.79
C LEU A 94 -0.28 4.13 1.44
N ILE A 95 -0.51 3.32 2.48
CA ILE A 95 -0.90 1.92 2.32
C ILE A 95 -2.21 1.66 3.04
N ARG A 96 -3.14 0.99 2.35
CA ARG A 96 -4.40 0.58 2.96
C ARG A 96 -4.15 -0.53 3.98
N ALA A 97 -4.38 -0.27 5.27
CA ALA A 97 -4.21 -1.28 6.29
C ALA A 97 -5.13 -2.51 6.08
N LYS A 98 -4.56 -3.70 6.24
CA LYS A 98 -5.18 -5.04 6.24
C LYS A 98 -5.15 -5.65 7.63
N HIS A 99 -4.10 -5.39 8.41
CA HIS A 99 -3.86 -5.97 9.72
C HIS A 99 -4.17 -4.98 10.84
N SER A 100 -4.92 -5.42 11.86
CA SER A 100 -5.11 -4.65 13.10
C SER A 100 -3.89 -4.82 14.00
N ARG A 101 -2.84 -4.05 13.71
CA ARG A 101 -1.52 -4.14 14.36
C ARG A 101 -1.60 -3.72 15.83
N LEU A 102 -0.72 -4.30 16.66
CA LEU A 102 -0.59 -3.93 18.07
C LEU A 102 0.21 -2.64 18.20
N LEU A 103 -0.31 -1.70 18.98
CA LEU A 103 0.32 -0.42 19.26
C LEU A 103 1.15 -0.50 20.55
N GLN A 104 2.03 0.48 20.74
CA GLN A 104 2.90 0.53 21.91
C GLN A 104 2.13 0.60 23.25
N ASP A 105 0.95 1.22 23.26
CA ASP A 105 0.06 1.32 24.41
C ASP A 105 -0.77 0.03 24.67
N GLY A 106 -0.58 -1.00 23.85
CA GLY A 106 -1.28 -2.28 23.93
C GLY A 106 -2.65 -2.32 23.24
N SER A 107 -3.13 -1.19 22.70
CA SER A 107 -4.34 -1.17 21.89
C SER A 107 -4.09 -1.71 20.47
N LYS A 108 -5.16 -2.03 19.72
CA LYS A 108 -5.05 -2.45 18.32
C LYS A 108 -5.43 -1.31 17.38
N LEU A 109 -4.73 -1.22 16.25
CA LEU A 109 -4.89 -0.16 15.25
C LEU A 109 -6.36 0.09 14.88
N PHE A 110 -7.14 -0.94 14.56
CA PHE A 110 -8.52 -0.74 14.12
C PHE A 110 -9.44 -0.25 15.22
N ASP A 111 -9.16 -0.59 16.48
CA ASP A 111 -9.99 -0.20 17.63
C ASP A 111 -9.93 1.32 17.87
N ILE A 112 -8.83 1.97 17.44
CA ILE A 112 -8.62 3.41 17.63
C ILE A 112 -8.88 4.26 16.39
N THR A 113 -9.20 3.65 15.23
CA THR A 113 -9.39 4.37 13.95
C THR A 113 -10.51 5.41 13.97
N LYS A 114 -11.48 5.25 14.89
CA LYS A 114 -12.61 6.18 15.07
C LYS A 114 -12.50 6.99 16.36
N ALA A 115 -11.39 6.87 17.09
CA ALA A 115 -11.34 7.29 18.48
C ALA A 115 -11.09 8.79 18.64
N GLU A 116 -10.42 9.47 17.71
CA GLU A 116 -9.95 10.85 17.93
C GLU A 116 -9.84 11.64 16.61
N ASN A 117 -9.88 12.97 16.73
CA ASN A 117 -9.60 13.97 15.68
C ASN A 117 -10.35 13.77 14.35
N ILE A 118 -11.63 14.18 14.33
CA ILE A 118 -12.42 14.30 13.10
C ILE A 118 -11.78 15.39 12.22
N LEU A 119 -11.28 14.99 11.05
CA LEU A 119 -10.76 15.91 10.04
C LEU A 119 -11.86 16.53 9.19
N GLY A 120 -13.00 15.86 9.08
CA GLY A 120 -14.15 16.35 8.32
C GLY A 120 -15.01 15.23 7.77
N GLN A 121 -15.86 15.58 6.82
CA GLN A 121 -16.69 14.64 6.09
C GLN A 121 -16.49 14.79 4.59
N ILE A 122 -16.50 13.67 3.89
CA ILE A 122 -16.59 13.62 2.44
C ILE A 122 -17.90 13.00 2.03
N GLU A 123 -18.43 13.46 0.91
CA GLU A 123 -19.67 12.97 0.35
C GLU A 123 -19.50 12.68 -1.12
N PHE A 124 -19.93 11.49 -1.55
CA PHE A 124 -19.86 11.08 -2.94
C PHE A 124 -20.96 10.08 -3.26
N THR A 125 -21.23 9.93 -4.56
CA THR A 125 -22.21 8.96 -5.06
C THR A 125 -21.49 7.70 -5.50
N VAL A 126 -21.93 6.56 -4.97
CA VAL A 126 -21.50 5.26 -5.49
C VAL A 126 -22.51 4.83 -6.56
N SER A 127 -22.05 4.73 -7.80
CA SER A 127 -22.86 4.27 -8.93
C SER A 127 -23.43 2.87 -8.69
N SER A 128 -24.53 2.55 -9.38
CA SER A 128 -25.12 1.22 -9.35
C SER A 128 -24.15 0.16 -9.89
N GLY A 129 -24.10 -1.03 -9.26
CA GLY A 129 -23.23 -2.13 -9.67
C GLY A 129 -23.35 -3.34 -8.76
N HIS A 130 -23.03 -4.53 -9.28
CA HIS A 130 -23.10 -5.82 -8.57
C HIS A 130 -24.44 -6.03 -7.82
N GLY A 131 -25.56 -5.71 -8.47
CA GLY A 131 -26.91 -5.86 -7.90
C GLY A 131 -27.30 -4.80 -6.86
N LYS A 132 -26.49 -3.75 -6.65
CA LYS A 132 -26.78 -2.66 -5.69
C LYS A 132 -27.18 -1.37 -6.43
N PRO A 133 -28.21 -0.64 -5.97
CA PRO A 133 -28.60 0.63 -6.55
C PRO A 133 -27.56 1.73 -6.25
N SER A 134 -27.62 2.80 -7.05
CA SER A 134 -26.86 4.02 -6.80
C SER A 134 -27.25 4.61 -5.44
N ARG A 135 -26.28 5.10 -4.68
CA ARG A 135 -26.52 5.70 -3.36
C ARG A 135 -25.52 6.79 -3.03
N LYS A 136 -25.98 7.78 -2.27
CA LYS A 136 -25.14 8.79 -1.64
C LYS A 136 -24.43 8.18 -0.44
N VAL A 137 -23.14 8.44 -0.30
CA VAL A 137 -22.31 7.98 0.81
C VAL A 137 -21.67 9.19 1.46
N THR A 138 -21.84 9.29 2.78
CA THR A 138 -21.12 10.26 3.62
C THR A 138 -20.12 9.48 4.46
N GLN A 139 -18.85 9.87 4.42
CA GLN A 139 -17.80 9.28 5.26
C GLN A 139 -17.18 10.36 6.13
N THR A 140 -17.08 10.08 7.43
CA THR A 140 -16.29 10.90 8.36
C THR A 140 -14.83 10.45 8.30
N ILE A 141 -13.92 11.39 8.15
CA ILE A 141 -12.48 11.16 8.13
C ILE A 141 -11.91 11.45 9.52
N TYR A 142 -11.11 10.52 10.02
CA TYR A 142 -10.39 10.63 11.29
C TYR A 142 -8.89 10.53 11.00
N SER A 143 -8.08 11.11 11.88
CA SER A 143 -6.62 10.89 11.84
C SER A 143 -6.06 10.69 13.23
N LYS A 144 -5.05 9.83 13.34
CA LYS A 144 -4.32 9.62 14.58
C LYS A 144 -2.90 9.21 14.26
N ARG A 145 -1.93 9.88 14.86
CA ARG A 145 -0.54 9.42 14.87
C ARG A 145 -0.42 8.30 15.89
N VAL A 146 0.23 7.21 15.50
CA VAL A 146 0.37 5.99 16.32
C VAL A 146 1.81 5.50 16.27
N GLN A 147 2.20 4.71 17.26
CA GLN A 147 3.45 3.97 17.25
C GLN A 147 3.13 2.47 17.31
N LEU A 148 3.63 1.74 16.32
CA LEU A 148 3.51 0.28 16.30
C LEU A 148 4.44 -0.31 17.35
N LYS A 149 4.03 -1.43 17.95
CA LYS A 149 4.91 -2.18 18.84
C LYS A 149 5.98 -2.92 18.01
N SER A 150 7.26 -2.76 18.37
CA SER A 150 8.37 -3.41 17.67
C SER A 150 8.23 -4.94 17.61
N GLY A 151 8.60 -5.54 16.47
CA GLY A 151 8.61 -6.99 16.28
C GLY A 151 7.24 -7.65 16.14
N CYS A 152 6.22 -6.92 15.65
CA CYS A 152 4.84 -7.38 15.49
C CYS A 152 4.41 -7.56 14.03
#